data_AF-A0A6B3CYZ6-F1
#
_entry.id   AF-A0A6B3CYZ6-F1
#
_cell.length_a   1.000
_cell.length_b   1.000
_cell.length_c   1.000
_cell.angle_alpha   90.00
_cell.angle_beta   90.00
_cell.angle_gamma   90.00
#
_symmetry.space_group_name_H-M   'P 1'
#
loop_
_entity.id
_entity.type
_entity.pdbx_description
1 polymer ?
#
loop_
_entity_poly.entity_id
_entity_poly.type
_entity_poly.pdbx_seq_one_letter_code
_entity_poly.pdbx_strand_id
1 'polypeptide(L)' 'MTDKLRIVVGSDDAGHQYKEALKQDLLDSALVAEVTDVGVDADGHTAYPKVAIAAAEMVARGEADRALLVCGTGL' A
#
# COMPACT_ATOMS: atom_id res chain seq x y z
N MET A 1 18.55 -14.91 8.95
CA MET A 1 17.54 -13.93 9.43
C MET A 1 16.68 -13.62 8.24
N THR A 2 15.38 -13.87 8.29
CA THR A 2 14.47 -13.33 7.27
C THR A 2 14.34 -11.84 7.57
N ASP A 3 14.89 -11.01 6.70
CA ASP A 3 14.76 -9.55 6.82
C ASP A 3 13.27 -9.18 6.76
N LYS A 4 12.82 -8.39 7.74
CA LYS A 4 11.43 -7.93 7.81
C LYS A 4 11.14 -6.99 6.63
N LEU A 5 9.93 -7.06 6.09
CA LEU A 5 9.53 -6.31 4.91
C LEU A 5 9.10 -4.87 5.25
N ARG A 6 9.53 -3.91 4.44
CA ARG A 6 8.95 -2.56 4.35
C ARG A 6 7.90 -2.57 3.24
N ILE A 7 6.66 -2.28 3.57
CA ILE A 7 5.54 -2.41 2.63
C ILE A 7 4.90 -1.05 2.40
N VAL A 8 4.74 -0.67 1.14
CA VAL A 8 3.90 0.47 0.76
C VAL A 8 2.48 -0.03 0.47
N VAL A 9 1.46 0.63 1.01
CA VAL A 9 0.05 0.34 0.77
C VAL A 9 -0.62 1.49 0.01
N GLY A 10 -1.51 1.15 -0.90
CA GLY A 10 -2.22 2.13 -1.72
C GLY A 10 -3.60 1.64 -2.17
N SER A 11 -4.56 2.55 -2.33
CA SER A 11 -5.84 2.26 -2.95
C SER A 11 -6.43 3.44 -3.72
N ASP A 12 -7.41 3.17 -4.58
CA ASP A 12 -8.42 4.17 -4.96
C ASP A 12 -9.54 4.25 -3.90
N ASP A 13 -10.61 4.98 -4.21
CA ASP A 13 -11.80 5.12 -3.37
C ASP A 13 -12.52 3.78 -3.15
N ALA A 14 -12.64 2.97 -4.20
CA ALA A 14 -13.26 1.65 -4.13
C ALA A 14 -12.50 0.68 -3.21
N GLY A 15 -11.18 0.82 -3.09
CA GLY A 15 -10.34 -0.05 -2.27
C GLY A 15 -10.11 0.42 -0.82
N HIS A 16 -10.56 1.62 -0.44
CA HIS A 16 -10.14 2.28 0.81
C HIS A 16 -10.39 1.44 2.07
N GLN A 17 -11.60 0.90 2.25
CA GLN A 17 -11.94 0.12 3.44
C GLN A 17 -11.07 -1.15 3.58
N TYR A 18 -10.79 -1.82 2.46
CA TYR A 18 -9.95 -3.01 2.45
C TYR A 18 -8.48 -2.66 2.70
N LYS A 19 -8.00 -1.55 2.14
CA LYS A 19 -6.65 -1.04 2.42
C LYS A 19 -6.45 -0.77 3.91
N GLU A 20 -7.41 -0.13 4.58
CA GLU A 20 -7.31 0.15 6.03
C GLU A 20 -7.28 -1.13 6.87
N ALA A 21 -8.14 -2.12 6.55
CA ALA A 21 -8.13 -3.42 7.25
C ALA A 21 -6.81 -4.17 7.05
N LEU A 22 -6.34 -4.29 5.81
CA LEU A 22 -5.09 -4.99 5.49
C LEU A 22 -3.87 -4.24 6.04
N LYS A 23 -3.88 -2.91 6.06
CA LYS A 23 -2.84 -2.11 6.70
C LYS A 23 -2.69 -2.49 8.18
N GLN A 24 -3.80 -2.66 8.90
CA GLN A 24 -3.78 -3.07 10.30
C GLN A 24 -3.18 -4.48 10.45
N ASP A 25 -3.59 -5.43 9.62
CA ASP A 25 -3.02 -6.80 9.62
C ASP A 25 -1.51 -6.80 9.35
N LEU A 26 -1.03 -5.93 8.46
CA LEU A 26 0.40 -5.77 8.18
C LEU A 26 1.15 -5.17 9.36
N LEU A 27 0.60 -4.16 10.03
CA LEU A 27 1.20 -3.53 11.21
C LEU A 27 1.31 -4.52 12.39
N ASP A 28 0.37 -5.46 12.52
CA ASP A 28 0.38 -6.47 13.57
C ASP A 28 1.29 -7.68 13.24
N SER A 29 1.83 -7.75 12.02
CA SER A 29 2.66 -8.87 11.57
C SER A 29 4.13 -8.73 11.98
N ALA A 30 4.67 -9.76 12.63
CA ALA A 30 6.09 -9.82 12.97
C ALA A 30 7.04 -9.88 11.75
N LEU A 31 6.51 -10.15 10.55
CA LEU A 31 7.25 -10.21 9.29
C LEU A 31 7.41 -8.83 8.63
N VAL A 32 6.69 -7.81 9.12
CA VAL A 32 6.67 -6.46 8.57
C VAL A 32 7.44 -5.54 9.52
N ALA A 33 8.36 -4.74 8.98
CA ALA A 33 9.11 -3.73 9.71
C ALA A 33 8.37 -2.39 9.74
N GLU A 34 7.77 -2.03 8.62
CA GLU A 34 7.20 -0.71 8.37
C GLU A 34 6.08 -0.82 7.33
N VAL A 35 5.05 0.01 7.50
CA VAL A 35 3.99 0.22 6.51
C VAL A 35 3.91 1.70 6.17
N THR A 36 4.06 2.03 4.88
CA THR A 36 3.87 3.40 4.36
C THR A 36 2.57 3.47 3.56
N ASP A 37 1.68 4.41 3.86
CA ASP A 37 0.41 4.58 3.16
C ASP A 37 0.50 5.75 2.17
N VAL A 38 0.37 5.46 0.87
CA VAL A 38 0.40 6.48 -0.20
C VAL A 38 -0.99 6.92 -0.64
N GLY A 39 -2.03 6.58 0.13
CA GLY A 39 -3.42 6.95 -0.12
C GLY A 39 -4.27 5.79 -0.60
N VAL A 40 -5.54 6.01 -0.95
CA VAL A 40 -6.27 7.29 -0.91
C VAL A 40 -6.80 7.60 0.49
N ASP A 41 -6.84 8.88 0.82
CA ASP A 41 -7.58 9.46 1.96
C ASP A 41 -9.08 9.42 1.67
N ALA A 42 -9.93 9.29 2.70
CA ALA A 42 -11.35 8.97 2.54
C ALA A 42 -12.18 9.91 1.62
N ASP A 43 -11.67 11.09 1.29
CA ASP A 43 -12.30 12.10 0.44
C ASP A 43 -11.62 12.28 -0.95
N GLY A 44 -10.56 11.53 -1.25
CA GLY A 44 -9.73 11.75 -2.42
C GLY A 44 -10.22 11.01 -3.68
N HIS A 45 -10.75 11.72 -4.68
CA HIS A 45 -11.02 11.17 -6.02
C HIS A 45 -9.73 10.93 -6.86
N THR A 46 -8.66 10.45 -6.23
CA THR A 46 -7.40 10.20 -6.92
C THR A 46 -7.53 8.94 -7.76
N ALA A 47 -7.41 9.07 -9.08
CA ALA A 47 -7.42 7.94 -9.99
C ALA A 47 -6.31 6.93 -9.62
N TYR A 48 -6.66 5.64 -9.62
CA TYR A 48 -5.78 4.53 -9.24
C TYR A 48 -4.38 4.56 -9.87
N PRO A 49 -4.15 5.02 -11.13
CA PRO A 49 -2.81 4.99 -11.70
C PRO A 49 -1.82 5.87 -10.93
N LYS A 50 -2.28 7.00 -10.36
CA LYS A 50 -1.41 7.89 -9.59
C LYS A 50 -0.87 7.19 -8.33
N VAL A 51 -1.74 6.49 -7.62
CA VAL A 51 -1.40 5.74 -6.41
C VAL A 51 -0.50 4.55 -6.74
N ALA A 52 -0.85 3.81 -7.80
CA ALA A 52 -0.07 2.66 -8.25
C ALA A 52 1.34 3.04 -8.69
N ILE A 53 1.49 4.13 -9.46
CA ILE A 53 2.79 4.66 -9.90
C ILE A 53 3.62 5.10 -8.69
N ALA A 54 3.04 5.84 -7.74
CA ALA A 54 3.76 6.29 -6.54
C ALA A 54 4.31 5.11 -5.72
N ALA A 55 3.48 4.09 -5.48
CA ALA A 55 3.91 2.88 -4.77
C ALA A 55 4.98 2.09 -5.56
N ALA A 56 4.80 1.94 -6.88
CA ALA A 56 5.75 1.23 -7.72
C ALA A 56 7.11 1.93 -7.80
N GLU A 57 7.13 3.27 -7.85
CA GLU A 57 8.37 4.05 -7.83
C GLU A 57 9.13 3.89 -6.52
N MET A 58 8.44 3.88 -5.36
CA MET A 58 9.09 3.62 -4.06
C MET A 58 9.76 2.26 -4.02
N VAL A 59 9.09 1.22 -4.55
CA VAL A 59 9.67 -0.13 -4.66
C VAL A 59 10.87 -0.12 -5.61
N ALA A 60 10.73 0.50 -6.78
CA ALA A 60 11.81 0.59 -7.78
C ALA A 60 13.06 1.33 -7.27
N ARG A 61 12.88 2.30 -6.37
CA ARG A 61 13.96 3.06 -5.71
C ARG A 61 14.55 2.34 -4.48
N GLY A 62 13.98 1.22 -4.06
CA GLY A 62 14.40 0.48 -2.86
C GLY A 62 13.97 1.13 -1.54
N GLU A 63 13.07 2.11 -1.59
CA GLU A 63 12.48 2.77 -0.42
C GLU A 63 11.50 1.83 0.31
N ALA A 64 10.84 0.95 -0.44
CA ALA A 64 10.04 -0.17 0.07
C ALA A 64 10.47 -1.50 -0.60
N ASP A 65 10.18 -2.62 0.05
CA ASP A 65 10.48 -3.96 -0.49
C ASP A 65 9.34 -4.50 -1.35
N ARG A 66 8.09 -4.16 -1.00
CA ARG A 66 6.87 -4.60 -1.70
C ARG A 66 5.79 -3.53 -1.63
N ALA A 67 4.83 -3.65 -2.55
CA ALA A 67 3.60 -2.87 -2.54
C ALA A 67 2.37 -3.77 -2.40
N LEU A 68 1.38 -3.34 -1.62
CA LEU A 68 0.03 -3.89 -1.58
C LEU A 68 -0.94 -2.82 -2.12
N LEU A 69 -1.51 -3.08 -3.29
CA LEU A 69 -2.42 -2.17 -3.97
C LEU A 69 -3.83 -2.76 -4.01
N VAL A 70 -4.83 -1.94 -3.71
CA VAL A 70 -6.24 -2.33 -3.68
C VAL A 70 -7.04 -1.37 -4.55
N CYS A 71 -7.74 -1.87 -5.55
CA CYS A 71 -8.74 -1.10 -6.29
C CYS A 71 -10.02 -1.93 -6.45
N GLY A 72 -11.03 -1.41 -7.15
CA GLY A 72 -12.29 -2.13 -7.33
C GLY A 72 -12.15 -3.56 -7.92
N THR A 73 -11.09 -3.84 -8.69
CA THR A 73 -10.88 -5.17 -9.33
C THR A 73 -9.48 -5.74 -9.18
N GLY A 74 -8.48 -4.92 -8.82
CA GLY A 74 -7.07 -5.30 -8.80
C GLY A 74 -6.40 -5.36 -10.19
N LEU A 75 -7.04 -4.81 -11.23
CA LEU A 75 -6.51 -4.74 -12.61
C LEU A 75 -5.58 -3.55 -12.82
#